data_AF-A0A2H9HYC6-F1
#
_entry.id   AF-A0A2H9HYC6-F1
#
_cell.length_a   1.000
_cell.length_b   1.000
_cell.length_c   1.000
_cell.angle_alpha   90.00
_cell.angle_beta   90.00
_cell.angle_gamma   90.00
#
_symmetry.space_group_name_H-M   'P 1'
#
loop_
_entity.id
_entity.type
_entity.pdbx_description
1 polymer ?
#
loop_
_entity_poly.entity_id
_entity_poly.type
_entity_poly.pdbx_seq_one_letter_code
_entity_poly.pdbx_strand_id
1 'polypeptide(L)'
;AATVVAKAAVSAVKGKEKVEAVLGIGGPHYNMKFTNLALKGEYAFGHIIPNYAIPQVDLNVIKRCVSRTLEKVDKAVLDWKGIKGAFKRDLISYLSELNLKIVKV
;
A
#
# COMPACT_ATOMS: atom_id res chain seq x y z
N ALA A 1 -3.40 6.65 26.03
CA ALA A 1 -3.28 5.85 24.80
C ALA A 1 -4.41 4.82 24.66
N ALA A 2 -4.56 3.87 25.60
CA ALA A 2 -5.52 2.76 25.51
C ALA A 2 -6.98 3.18 25.20
N THR A 3 -7.50 4.19 25.89
CA THR A 3 -8.88 4.68 25.68
C THR A 3 -9.13 5.18 24.25
N VAL A 4 -8.16 5.86 23.65
CA VAL A 4 -8.30 6.40 22.28
C VAL A 4 -8.31 5.27 21.26
N VAL A 5 -7.41 4.29 21.42
CA VAL A 5 -7.35 3.10 20.56
C VAL A 5 -8.65 2.29 20.66
N ALA A 6 -9.16 2.07 21.87
CA ALA A 6 -10.42 1.35 22.08
C ALA A 6 -11.61 2.06 21.41
N LYS A 7 -11.71 3.38 21.56
CA LYS A 7 -12.75 4.17 20.88
C LYS A 7 -12.63 4.09 19.35
N ALA A 8 -11.41 4.20 18.81
CA ALA A 8 -11.18 4.10 17.37
C ALA A 8 -11.57 2.72 16.81
N ALA A 9 -11.22 1.63 17.50
CA ALA A 9 -11.59 0.27 17.11
C ALA A 9 -13.12 0.07 17.06
N VAL A 10 -13.83 0.53 18.09
CA VAL A 10 -15.30 0.46 18.14
C VAL A 10 -15.93 1.29 17.02
N SER A 11 -15.40 2.47 16.73
CA SER A 11 -15.87 3.30 15.62
C SER A 11 -15.61 2.65 14.27
N ALA A 12 -14.45 2.02 14.07
CA ALA A 12 -14.09 1.35 12.81
C ALA A 12 -15.05 0.21 12.46
N VAL A 13 -15.47 -0.60 13.45
CA VAL A 13 -16.45 -1.70 13.24
C VAL A 13 -17.83 -1.17 12.82
N LYS A 14 -18.19 0.04 13.24
CA LYS A 14 -19.47 0.69 12.88
C LYS A 14 -19.39 1.45 11.55
N GLY A 15 -18.19 1.77 11.09
CA GLY A 15 -17.94 2.49 9.86
C GLY A 15 -18.41 1.71 8.63
N LYS A 16 -18.99 2.42 7.66
CA LYS A 16 -19.42 1.85 6.36
C LYS A 16 -18.74 2.55 5.18
N GLU A 17 -17.74 3.37 5.44
CA GLU A 17 -17.04 4.12 4.42
C GLU A 17 -16.28 3.15 3.52
N LYS A 18 -16.50 3.28 2.21
CA LYS A 18 -15.77 2.53 1.20
C LYS A 18 -14.68 3.42 0.67
N VAL A 19 -13.46 3.13 1.08
CA VAL A 19 -12.24 3.77 0.56
C VAL A 19 -11.58 2.80 -0.41
N GLU A 20 -10.95 3.32 -1.45
CA GLU A 20 -10.25 2.48 -2.43
C GLU A 20 -9.04 1.79 -1.79
N ALA A 21 -9.02 0.45 -1.85
CA ALA A 21 -7.93 -0.35 -1.31
C ALA A 21 -6.72 -0.38 -2.28
N VAL A 22 -5.52 -0.16 -1.75
CA VAL A 22 -4.29 -0.07 -2.55
C VAL A 22 -3.12 -0.85 -1.95
N LEU A 23 -2.18 -1.24 -2.82
CA LEU A 23 -0.87 -1.72 -2.44
C LEU A 23 0.11 -0.54 -2.31
N GLY A 24 0.76 -0.40 -1.15
CA GLY A 24 1.83 0.59 -0.97
C GLY A 24 3.21 0.00 -1.25
N ILE A 25 4.07 0.68 -2.00
CA ILE A 25 5.46 0.25 -2.23
C ILE A 25 6.42 1.44 -2.13
N GLY A 26 7.47 1.28 -1.34
CA GLY A 26 8.55 2.23 -1.18
C GLY A 26 8.47 3.06 0.10
N GLY A 27 9.52 3.85 0.29
CA GLY A 27 9.72 4.71 1.46
C GLY A 27 10.29 3.98 2.68
N PRO A 28 10.43 4.69 3.81
CA PRO A 28 10.92 4.14 5.07
C PRO A 28 9.88 3.20 5.71
N HIS A 29 10.26 2.55 6.83
CA HIS A 29 9.35 1.67 7.59
C HIS A 29 8.05 2.40 8.01
N TYR A 30 8.16 3.67 8.39
CA TYR A 30 7.01 4.55 8.67
C TYR A 30 6.86 5.59 7.56
N ASN A 31 6.07 5.26 6.53
CA ASN A 31 5.91 6.12 5.35
C ASN A 31 4.86 7.23 5.57
N MET A 32 5.32 8.44 5.88
CA MET A 32 4.45 9.60 6.12
C MET A 32 3.57 9.99 4.92
N LYS A 33 4.00 9.73 3.68
CA LYS A 33 3.16 9.99 2.50
C LYS A 33 1.93 9.09 2.51
N PHE A 34 2.13 7.81 2.78
CA PHE A 34 1.04 6.84 2.85
C PHE A 34 0.13 7.13 4.04
N THR A 35 0.69 7.44 5.21
CA THR A 35 -0.08 7.86 6.39
C THR A 35 -0.97 9.07 6.07
N ASN A 36 -0.43 10.09 5.40
CA ASN A 36 -1.21 11.28 5.06
C ASN A 36 -2.36 10.98 4.08
N LEU A 37 -2.13 10.11 3.09
CA LEU A 37 -3.19 9.70 2.15
C LEU A 37 -4.30 8.92 2.86
N ALA A 38 -3.94 8.04 3.80
CA ALA A 38 -4.90 7.28 4.60
C ALA A 38 -5.71 8.19 5.54
N LEU A 39 -5.04 9.14 6.21
CA LEU A 39 -5.72 10.10 7.11
C LEU A 39 -6.66 11.05 6.37
N LYS A 40 -6.37 11.36 5.10
CA LYS A 40 -7.26 12.15 4.23
C LYS A 40 -8.40 11.34 3.61
N GLY A 41 -8.43 10.03 3.83
CA GLY A 41 -9.43 9.13 3.24
C GLY A 41 -9.26 8.93 1.73
N GLU A 42 -8.09 9.24 1.17
CA GLU A 42 -7.84 9.06 -0.27
C GLU A 42 -7.67 7.57 -0.61
N TYR A 43 -6.98 6.82 0.26
CA TYR A 43 -6.69 5.39 0.05
C TYR A 43 -6.70 4.61 1.37
N ALA A 44 -7.15 3.35 1.30
CA ALA A 44 -6.98 2.36 2.36
C ALA A 44 -5.83 1.42 1.97
N PHE A 45 -4.75 1.42 2.73
CA PHE A 45 -3.60 0.56 2.42
C PHE A 45 -3.83 -0.84 2.99
N GLY A 46 -3.74 -1.86 2.12
CA GLY A 46 -3.65 -3.25 2.54
C GLY A 46 -2.22 -3.57 2.97
N HIS A 47 -1.45 -4.19 2.07
CA HIS A 47 -0.02 -4.40 2.29
C HIS A 47 0.80 -3.14 1.96
N ILE A 48 1.89 -2.93 2.71
CA ILE A 48 2.91 -1.91 2.45
C ILE A 48 4.28 -2.59 2.39
N ILE A 49 4.99 -2.39 1.27
CA ILE A 49 6.33 -2.93 1.03
C ILE A 49 7.35 -1.79 1.19
N PRO A 50 8.11 -1.72 2.30
CA PRO A 50 9.11 -0.67 2.49
C PRO A 50 10.37 -0.91 1.64
N ASN A 51 11.17 0.15 1.45
CA ASN A 51 12.35 0.13 0.58
C ASN A 51 13.35 -1.00 0.86
N TYR A 52 13.56 -1.35 2.13
CA TYR A 52 14.51 -2.41 2.52
C TYR A 52 14.04 -3.81 2.11
N ALA A 53 12.73 -4.00 1.88
CA ALA A 53 12.16 -5.28 1.49
C ALA A 53 12.11 -5.46 -0.03
N ILE A 54 12.13 -4.37 -0.81
CA ILE A 54 12.08 -4.39 -2.29
C ILE A 54 13.09 -5.36 -2.94
N PRO A 55 14.35 -5.49 -2.48
CA PRO A 55 15.30 -6.42 -3.09
C PRO A 55 14.87 -7.89 -3.05
N GLN A 56 13.92 -8.25 -2.17
CA GLN A 56 13.40 -9.61 -2.01
C GLN A 56 12.02 -9.80 -2.68
N VAL A 57 11.52 -8.78 -3.38
CA VAL A 57 10.18 -8.79 -3.97
C VAL A 57 10.26 -9.23 -5.43
N ASP A 58 9.57 -10.31 -5.74
CA ASP A 58 9.29 -10.77 -7.08
C ASP A 58 7.79 -10.60 -7.42
N LEU A 59 7.41 -10.98 -8.64
CA LEU A 59 6.03 -11.00 -9.09
C LEU A 59 5.10 -11.79 -8.15
N ASN A 60 5.55 -12.94 -7.65
CA ASN A 60 4.72 -13.82 -6.81
C ASN A 60 4.43 -13.18 -5.45
N VAL A 61 5.40 -12.46 -4.88
CA VAL A 61 5.20 -11.69 -3.66
C VAL A 61 4.14 -10.61 -3.87
N ILE A 62 4.22 -9.85 -4.96
CA ILE A 62 3.23 -8.80 -5.27
C ILE A 62 1.85 -9.42 -5.50
N LYS A 63 1.78 -10.51 -6.27
CA LYS A 63 0.53 -11.25 -6.51
C LYS A 63 -0.13 -11.71 -5.20
N ARG A 64 0.68 -12.19 -4.24
CA ARG A 64 0.18 -12.59 -2.90
C ARG A 64 -0.30 -11.41 -2.08
N CYS A 65 0.37 -10.26 -2.12
CA CYS A 65 -0.10 -9.04 -1.45
C CYS A 65 -1.48 -8.62 -1.97
N VAL A 66 -1.68 -8.66 -3.29
CA VAL A 66 -2.97 -8.36 -3.91
C VAL A 66 -4.03 -9.39 -3.50
N SER A 67 -3.74 -10.69 -3.63
CA SER A 67 -4.74 -11.74 -3.39
C SER A 67 -5.08 -11.97 -1.91
N ARG A 68 -4.24 -11.49 -0.98
CA ARG A 68 -4.49 -11.56 0.47
C ARG A 68 -5.08 -10.29 1.06
N THR A 69 -5.45 -9.32 0.23
CA THR A 69 -6.30 -8.21 0.64
C THR A 69 -7.75 -8.59 0.37
N LEU A 70 -8.65 -8.39 1.35
CA LEU A 70 -10.06 -8.76 1.22
C LEU A 70 -10.75 -7.93 0.13
N GLU A 71 -10.50 -6.63 0.14
CA GLU A 71 -10.96 -5.69 -0.86
C GLU A 71 -10.20 -5.88 -2.17
N LYS A 72 -10.86 -5.58 -3.29
CA LYS A 72 -10.24 -5.59 -4.60
C LYS A 72 -9.15 -4.50 -4.68
N VAL A 73 -7.92 -4.91 -4.98
CA VAL A 73 -6.77 -4.01 -5.17
C VAL A 73 -6.46 -3.89 -6.66
N ASP A 74 -6.79 -2.73 -7.24
CA ASP A 74 -6.55 -2.41 -8.66
C ASP A 74 -5.43 -1.37 -8.85
N LYS A 75 -4.87 -0.83 -7.75
CA LYS A 75 -3.85 0.22 -7.77
C LYS A 75 -2.69 -0.07 -6.84
N ALA A 76 -1.50 0.35 -7.27
CA ALA A 76 -0.31 0.44 -6.45
C ALA A 76 0.15 1.89 -6.31
N VAL A 77 0.29 2.35 -5.06
CA VAL A 77 0.83 3.67 -4.70
C VAL A 77 2.32 3.52 -4.41
N LEU A 78 3.13 4.18 -5.22
CA LEU A 78 4.60 4.13 -5.16
C LEU A 78 5.16 5.42 -4.55
N ASP A 79 5.92 5.31 -3.48
CA ASP A 79 6.84 6.39 -3.08
C ASP A 79 8.02 6.42 -4.05
N TRP A 80 7.77 7.04 -5.22
CA TRP A 80 8.59 6.86 -6.41
C TRP A 80 10.01 7.40 -6.24
N LYS A 81 10.14 8.48 -5.46
CA LYS A 81 11.45 9.08 -5.14
C LYS A 81 12.22 8.24 -4.13
N GLY A 82 11.53 7.52 -3.23
CA GLY A 82 12.14 6.64 -2.24
C GLY A 82 12.70 5.35 -2.82
N ILE A 83 12.13 4.82 -3.91
CA ILE A 83 12.55 3.55 -4.50
C ILE A 83 13.89 3.69 -5.24
N LYS A 84 14.84 2.81 -4.97
CA LYS A 84 16.13 2.78 -5.68
C LYS A 84 15.92 2.47 -7.17
N GLY A 85 16.65 3.19 -8.02
CA GLY A 85 16.53 3.10 -9.48
C GLY A 85 16.63 1.69 -10.05
N ALA A 86 17.52 0.87 -9.49
CA ALA A 86 17.75 -0.51 -9.92
C ALA A 86 16.49 -1.40 -9.89
N PHE A 87 15.53 -1.12 -9.00
CA PHE A 87 14.32 -1.96 -8.85
C PHE A 87 13.10 -1.43 -9.62
N LYS A 88 13.17 -0.21 -10.15
CA LYS A 88 12.00 0.46 -10.74
C LYS A 88 11.47 -0.27 -11.97
N ARG A 89 12.37 -0.78 -12.82
CA ARG A 89 12.00 -1.49 -14.05
C ARG A 89 11.21 -2.76 -13.72
N ASP A 90 11.74 -3.58 -12.82
CA ASP A 90 11.12 -4.85 -12.44
C ASP A 90 9.78 -4.63 -11.75
N LEU A 91 9.72 -3.66 -10.82
CA LEU A 91 8.45 -3.29 -10.17
C LEU A 91 7.40 -2.85 -11.18
N ILE A 92 7.73 -2.00 -12.15
CA ILE A 92 6.78 -1.60 -13.20
C ILE A 92 6.32 -2.82 -14.01
N SER A 93 7.24 -3.73 -14.36
CA SER A 93 6.91 -4.95 -15.10
C SER A 93 5.92 -5.82 -14.33
N TYR A 94 6.18 -6.07 -13.04
CA TYR A 94 5.32 -6.90 -12.22
C TYR A 94 3.93 -6.29 -12.01
N LEU A 95 3.86 -4.98 -11.76
CA LEU A 95 2.60 -4.27 -11.60
C LEU A 95 1.78 -4.28 -12.90
N SER A 96 2.44 -4.13 -14.05
CA SER A 96 1.80 -4.20 -15.36
C SER A 96 1.23 -5.60 -15.64
N GLU A 97 1.99 -6.66 -15.34
CA GLU A 97 1.54 -8.05 -15.53
C GLU A 97 0.31 -8.37 -14.68
N LEU A 98 0.20 -7.76 -13.50
CA LEU A 98 -0.95 -7.90 -12.61
C LEU A 98 -2.08 -6.89 -12.89
N ASN A 99 -1.98 -6.11 -13.97
CA ASN A 99 -2.94 -5.07 -14.35
C ASN A 99 -3.21 -4.02 -13.25
N LEU A 100 -2.21 -3.73 -12.42
CA LEU A 100 -2.31 -2.71 -11.37
C LEU A 100 -1.99 -1.32 -11.93
N LYS A 101 -2.87 -0.35 -11.71
CA LYS A 101 -2.61 1.05 -12.06
C LYS A 101 -1.58 1.64 -11.10
N ILE A 102 -0.64 2.40 -11.63
CA ILE A 102 0.44 3.01 -10.85
C ILE A 102 0.09 4.45 -10.48
N VAL A 103 0.15 4.78 -9.19
CA VAL A 103 0.08 6.14 -8.66
C VAL A 103 1.44 6.46 -8.02
N LYS A 104 2.05 7.59 -8.38
CA LYS A 104 3.38 7.98 -7.87
C LYS A 104 3.23 9.14 -6.89
N VAL A 105 3.85 9.04 -5.72
CA VAL A 105 3.87 10.05 -4.65
C VAL A 105 5.27 10.36 -4.15
#